data_AF-A0A966VWD1-F1
#
_entry.id   AF-A0A966VWD1-F1
#
_cell.length_a   1.000
_cell.length_b   1.000
_cell.length_c   1.000
_cell.angle_alpha   90.00
_cell.angle_beta   90.00
_cell.angle_gamma   90.00
#
_symmetry.space_group_name_H-M   'P 1'
#
loop_
_entity.id
_entity.type
_entity.pdbx_description
1 polymer ?
#
loop_
_entity_poly.entity_id
_entity_poly.type
_entity_poly.pdbx_seq_one_letter_code
_entity_poly.pdbx_strand_id
1 'polypeptide(L)'
;LLPLSGFKHPAVTPLVRAIASSDWVSRFFARRLESPREVARMLAATGSTLDARGMELYGRLSRSPAHAGAALTMMAVWDVRPLERQLASLTVPLTLVVGSRDRMILPGEASKVRRLLPTAQLVQFPELGHLAHEERPDFIAELVVTHARLRGVLVPSRGLSIQDP
;
A
#
# COMPACT_ATOMS: atom_id res chain seq x y z
N LEU A 1 -5.57 7.37 -1.76
CA LEU A 1 -5.02 8.75 -1.69
C LEU A 1 -6.10 9.74 -1.27
N LEU A 2 -7.29 9.66 -1.87
CA LEU A 2 -8.46 10.37 -1.40
C LEU A 2 -9.16 9.57 -0.30
N PRO A 3 -10.00 10.22 0.54
CA PRO A 3 -10.80 9.52 1.52
C PRO A 3 -11.65 8.47 0.83
N LEU A 4 -11.42 7.21 1.21
CA LEU A 4 -12.30 6.11 0.84
C LEU A 4 -13.69 6.45 1.39
N SER A 5 -14.71 6.34 0.54
CA SER A 5 -16.08 6.68 0.91
C SER A 5 -16.57 5.72 2.01
N GLY A 6 -16.47 6.16 3.26
CA GLY A 6 -16.84 5.38 4.44
C GLY A 6 -16.70 6.26 5.69
N PHE A 7 -17.80 6.42 6.42
CA PHE A 7 -17.93 7.30 7.58
C PHE A 7 -16.81 7.08 8.62
N LYS A 8 -15.96 8.11 8.82
CA LYS A 8 -15.14 8.28 10.03
C LYS A 8 -15.38 9.69 10.56
N HIS A 9 -16.43 9.81 11.37
CA HIS A 9 -16.73 11.07 12.06
C HIS A 9 -15.64 11.33 13.13
N PRO A 10 -15.03 12.53 13.20
CA PRO A 10 -13.90 12.82 14.10
C PRO A 10 -14.17 12.48 15.58
N ALA A 11 -15.43 12.56 16.00
CA ALA A 11 -15.85 12.24 17.37
C ALA A 11 -15.78 10.74 17.74
N VAL A 12 -15.71 9.84 16.75
CA VAL A 12 -15.70 8.38 16.97
C VAL A 12 -14.28 7.82 16.96
N THR A 13 -13.32 8.56 16.40
CA THR A 13 -11.90 8.20 16.29
C THR A 13 -11.22 7.88 17.63
N PRO A 14 -11.45 8.62 18.75
CA PRO A 14 -10.80 8.29 20.03
C PRO A 14 -11.24 6.93 20.58
N LEU A 15 -12.52 6.60 20.43
CA LEU A 15 -13.09 5.33 20.87
C LEU A 15 -12.61 4.16 20.00
N VAL A 16 -12.59 4.34 18.67
CA VAL A 16 -12.06 3.33 17.74
C VAL A 16 -10.57 3.11 17.97
N ARG A 17 -9.81 4.17 18.27
CA ARG A 17 -8.38 4.06 18.64
C ARG A 17 -8.21 3.20 19.88
N ALA A 18 -8.95 3.47 20.95
CA ALA A 18 -8.86 2.71 22.21
C ALA A 18 -9.21 1.23 22.02
N ILE A 19 -10.22 0.93 21.21
CA ILE A 19 -10.62 -0.45 20.89
C ILE A 19 -9.56 -1.14 20.02
N ALA A 20 -9.07 -0.48 18.97
CA ALA A 20 -8.07 -1.03 18.06
C ALA A 20 -6.69 -1.23 18.72
N SER A 21 -6.32 -0.36 19.67
CA SER A 21 -5.08 -0.48 20.45
C SER A 21 -5.19 -1.43 21.64
N SER A 22 -6.31 -2.11 21.82
CA SER A 22 -6.47 -3.06 22.92
C SER A 22 -5.74 -4.38 22.61
N ASP A 23 -5.03 -4.90 23.62
CA ASP A 23 -4.32 -6.18 23.51
C ASP A 23 -5.23 -7.34 23.16
N TRP A 24 -6.49 -7.29 23.62
CA TRP A 24 -7.47 -8.32 23.35
C TRP A 24 -7.87 -8.37 21.87
N VAL A 25 -8.16 -7.22 21.25
CA VAL A 25 -8.47 -7.14 19.81
C VAL A 25 -7.25 -7.55 18.98
N SER A 26 -6.07 -7.07 19.34
CA SER A 26 -4.81 -7.40 18.65
C SER A 26 -4.51 -8.90 18.67
N ARG A 27 -4.70 -9.55 19.83
CA ARG A 27 -4.54 -11.02 19.97
C ARG A 27 -5.62 -11.80 19.22
N PHE A 28 -6.86 -11.32 19.19
CA PHE A 28 -7.94 -11.95 18.42
C PHE A 28 -7.64 -11.94 16.92
N PHE A 29 -7.23 -10.80 16.37
CA PHE A 29 -6.88 -10.68 14.96
C PHE A 29 -5.63 -11.48 14.60
N ALA A 30 -4.59 -11.47 15.44
CA ALA A 30 -3.41 -12.30 15.21
C ALA A 30 -3.76 -13.79 15.20
N ARG A 31 -4.57 -14.27 16.15
CA ARG A 31 -5.07 -15.66 16.16
C ARG A 31 -5.87 -16.00 14.91
N ARG A 32 -6.66 -15.06 14.39
CA ARG A 32 -7.43 -15.22 13.15
C ARG A 32 -6.58 -15.12 11.87
N LEU A 33 -5.32 -14.72 11.97
CA LEU A 33 -4.38 -14.71 10.86
C LEU A 33 -3.22 -15.70 11.08
N GLU A 34 -3.33 -16.61 12.06
CA GLU A 34 -2.34 -17.64 12.31
C GLU A 34 -2.32 -18.70 11.19
N SER A 35 -3.45 -18.92 10.51
CA SER A 35 -3.54 -19.94 9.47
C SER A 35 -2.96 -19.43 8.13
N PRO A 36 -2.09 -20.21 7.46
CA PRO A 36 -1.57 -19.86 6.13
C PRO A 36 -2.68 -19.62 5.10
N ARG A 37 -3.82 -20.32 5.24
CA ARG A 37 -4.99 -20.16 4.37
C ARG A 37 -5.69 -18.81 4.56
N GLU A 38 -5.70 -18.24 5.76
CA GLU A 38 -6.27 -16.91 5.99
C GLU A 38 -5.37 -15.81 5.47
N VAL A 39 -4.05 -15.96 5.65
CA VAL A 39 -3.05 -15.03 5.06
C VAL A 39 -3.14 -15.05 3.54
N ALA A 40 -3.20 -16.23 2.92
CA ALA A 40 -3.37 -16.35 1.48
C ALA A 40 -4.68 -15.72 0.96
N ARG A 41 -5.79 -15.94 1.68
CA ARG A 41 -7.08 -15.30 1.34
C ARG A 41 -7.03 -13.79 1.49
N MET A 42 -6.40 -13.28 2.55
CA MET A 42 -6.23 -11.85 2.80
C MET A 42 -5.41 -11.20 1.67
N LEU A 43 -4.28 -11.80 1.29
CA LEU A 43 -3.44 -11.29 0.21
C LEU A 43 -4.17 -11.35 -1.14
N ALA A 44 -4.85 -12.47 -1.45
CA ALA A 44 -5.66 -12.58 -2.66
C ALA A 44 -6.81 -11.56 -2.72
N ALA A 45 -7.37 -11.16 -1.57
CA ALA A 45 -8.40 -10.14 -1.51
C ALA A 45 -7.89 -8.76 -1.98
N THR A 46 -6.58 -8.51 -1.93
CA THR A 46 -5.96 -7.28 -2.48
C THR A 46 -5.87 -7.28 -4.00
N GLY A 47 -6.12 -8.42 -4.64
CA GLY A 47 -5.97 -8.63 -6.09
C GLY A 47 -4.54 -8.95 -6.53
N SER A 48 -3.62 -9.19 -5.59
CA SER A 48 -2.19 -9.44 -5.85
C SER A 48 -1.86 -10.92 -5.77
N THR A 49 -0.83 -11.36 -6.50
CA THR A 49 -0.27 -12.72 -6.45
C THR A 49 1.19 -12.69 -6.05
N LEU A 50 1.51 -13.21 -4.86
CA LEU A 50 2.89 -13.27 -4.37
C LEU A 50 3.49 -14.68 -4.52
N ASP A 51 4.81 -14.73 -4.51
CA ASP A 51 5.56 -15.98 -4.47
C ASP A 51 5.51 -16.65 -3.08
N ALA A 52 6.11 -17.84 -2.98
CA ALA A 52 6.12 -18.60 -1.73
C ALA A 52 6.83 -17.85 -0.61
N ARG A 53 7.87 -17.08 -0.93
CA ARG A 53 8.66 -16.33 0.05
C ARG A 53 7.85 -15.16 0.62
N GLY A 54 7.17 -14.39 -0.22
CA GLY A 54 6.26 -13.32 0.19
C GLY A 54 5.16 -13.86 1.11
N MET A 55 4.56 -14.99 0.73
CA MET A 55 3.53 -15.66 1.56
C MET A 55 4.05 -16.05 2.95
N GLU A 56 5.26 -16.60 3.03
CA GLU A 56 5.91 -16.96 4.29
C GLU A 56 6.14 -15.73 5.18
N LEU A 57 6.67 -14.65 4.61
CA LEU A 57 6.96 -13.40 5.32
C LEU A 57 5.69 -12.75 5.86
N TYR A 58 4.64 -12.64 5.05
CA TYR A 58 3.34 -12.16 5.51
C TYR A 58 2.72 -13.06 6.57
N GLY A 59 2.92 -14.38 6.47
CA GLY A 59 2.49 -15.33 7.49
C GLY A 59 3.16 -15.10 8.84
N ARG A 60 4.47 -14.79 8.85
CA ARG A 60 5.21 -14.45 10.06
C ARG A 60 4.72 -13.14 10.69
N LEU A 61 4.51 -12.10 9.87
CA LEU A 61 4.03 -10.80 10.35
C LEU A 61 2.62 -10.88 10.93
N SER A 62 1.72 -11.57 10.24
CA SER A 62 0.31 -11.62 10.61
C SER A 62 0.07 -12.39 11.92
N ARG A 63 0.98 -13.30 12.28
CA ARG A 63 1.00 -14.04 13.56
C ARG A 63 1.48 -13.20 14.74
N SER A 64 2.10 -12.05 14.52
CA SER A 64 2.56 -11.18 15.59
C SER A 64 1.40 -10.29 16.07
N PRO A 65 0.92 -10.45 17.33
CA PRO A 65 -0.13 -9.58 17.86
C PRO A 65 0.28 -8.11 17.90
N ALA A 66 1.55 -7.84 18.17
CA ALA A 66 2.09 -6.48 18.15
C ALA A 66 2.01 -5.86 16.75
N HIS A 67 2.35 -6.62 15.71
CA HIS A 67 2.25 -6.16 14.33
C HIS A 67 0.79 -5.94 13.90
N ALA A 68 -0.08 -6.93 14.14
CA ALA A 68 -1.50 -6.85 13.80
C ALA A 68 -2.19 -5.67 14.52
N GLY A 69 -1.92 -5.50 15.82
CA GLY A 69 -2.43 -4.39 16.62
C GLY A 69 -1.96 -3.02 16.13
N ALA A 70 -0.68 -2.89 15.77
CA ALA A 70 -0.13 -1.66 15.21
C ALA A 70 -0.79 -1.32 13.86
N ALA A 71 -0.95 -2.29 12.97
CA ALA A 71 -1.61 -2.10 11.68
C ALA A 71 -3.08 -1.68 11.84
N LEU A 72 -3.83 -2.35 12.73
CA LEU A 72 -5.23 -1.99 13.02
C LEU A 72 -5.35 -0.59 13.63
N THR A 73 -4.45 -0.25 14.54
CA THR A 73 -4.42 1.08 15.16
C THR A 73 -4.14 2.15 14.11
N MET A 74 -3.18 1.91 13.21
CA MET A 74 -2.90 2.81 12.08
C MET A 74 -4.15 2.98 11.20
N MET A 75 -4.81 1.89 10.81
CA MET A 75 -6.02 1.92 9.98
C MET A 75 -7.19 2.63 10.67
N ALA A 76 -7.34 2.45 11.98
CA ALA A 76 -8.38 3.09 12.79
C ALA A 76 -8.29 4.62 12.73
N VAL A 77 -7.08 5.16 12.85
CA VAL A 77 -6.84 6.61 13.01
C VAL A 77 -6.42 7.30 11.73
N TRP A 78 -6.35 6.57 10.61
CA TRP A 78 -5.99 7.10 9.30
C TRP A 78 -7.01 8.14 8.81
N ASP A 79 -6.55 9.38 8.59
CA ASP A 79 -7.32 10.49 8.02
C ASP A 79 -6.53 11.18 6.88
N VAL A 80 -7.04 11.09 5.66
CA VAL A 80 -6.41 11.62 4.44
C VAL A 80 -6.97 12.96 3.98
N ARG A 81 -7.98 13.49 4.65
CA ARG A 81 -8.58 14.80 4.28
C ARG A 81 -7.57 15.94 4.30
N PRO A 82 -6.63 16.02 5.28
CA PRO A 82 -5.58 17.03 5.23
C PRO A 82 -4.70 16.90 3.98
N LEU A 83 -4.31 15.67 3.63
CA LEU A 83 -3.51 15.37 2.44
C LEU A 83 -4.25 15.78 1.16
N GLU A 84 -5.53 15.45 1.03
CA GLU A 84 -6.37 15.84 -0.11
C GLU A 84 -6.41 17.36 -0.30
N ARG A 85 -6.59 18.14 0.78
CA ARG A 85 -6.61 19.60 0.71
C ARG A 85 -5.27 20.19 0.25
N GLN A 86 -4.16 19.56 0.58
CA GLN A 86 -2.82 20.02 0.23
C GLN A 86 -2.35 19.51 -1.13
N LEU A 87 -3.02 18.50 -1.70
CA LEU A 87 -2.59 17.83 -2.93
C LEU A 87 -2.44 18.78 -4.12
N ALA A 88 -3.36 19.74 -4.28
CA ALA A 88 -3.30 20.72 -5.37
C ALA A 88 -2.10 21.68 -5.26
N SER A 89 -1.49 21.80 -4.07
CA SER A 89 -0.30 22.63 -3.83
C SER A 89 1.02 21.87 -4.01
N LEU A 90 0.97 20.58 -4.37
CA LEU A 90 2.16 19.75 -4.52
C LEU A 90 3.00 20.23 -5.71
N THR A 91 4.20 20.73 -5.43
CA THR A 91 5.14 21.23 -6.44
C THR A 91 6.10 20.15 -6.95
N VAL A 92 6.30 19.08 -6.17
CA VAL A 92 7.12 17.95 -6.60
C VAL A 92 6.39 17.14 -7.67
N PRO A 93 7.09 16.68 -8.72
CA PRO A 93 6.48 15.84 -9.74
C PRO A 93 5.89 14.55 -9.14
N LEU A 94 4.62 14.30 -9.42
CA LEU A 94 3.90 13.12 -8.93
C LEU A 94 3.66 12.12 -10.07
N THR A 95 4.07 10.88 -9.86
CA THR A 95 3.70 9.74 -10.71
C THR A 95 2.88 8.77 -9.89
N LEU A 96 1.65 8.51 -10.34
CA LEU A 96 0.71 7.57 -9.74
C LEU A 96 0.86 6.23 -10.45
N VAL A 97 1.27 5.21 -9.70
CA VAL A 97 1.43 3.85 -10.20
C VAL A 97 0.26 3.00 -9.70
N VAL A 98 -0.45 2.34 -10.61
CA VAL A 98 -1.71 1.66 -10.30
C VAL A 98 -1.74 0.28 -10.94
N GLY A 99 -2.05 -0.76 -10.17
CA GLY A 99 -2.38 -2.08 -10.70
C GLY A 99 -3.84 -2.14 -11.14
N SER A 100 -4.14 -2.69 -12.32
CA SER A 100 -5.52 -2.79 -12.82
C SER A 100 -6.40 -3.75 -12.02
N ARG A 101 -5.81 -4.64 -11.22
CA ARG A 101 -6.49 -5.59 -10.34
C ARG A 101 -6.47 -5.15 -8.87
N ASP A 102 -5.97 -3.95 -8.55
CA ASP A 102 -5.97 -3.44 -7.17
C ASP A 102 -7.41 -3.33 -6.63
N ARG A 103 -7.66 -4.04 -5.52
CA ARG A 103 -8.95 -4.07 -4.81
C ARG A 103 -8.95 -3.27 -3.52
N MET A 104 -7.80 -2.76 -3.09
CA MET A 104 -7.64 -1.93 -1.89
C MET A 104 -7.79 -0.45 -2.24
N ILE A 105 -7.12 -0.01 -3.32
CA ILE A 105 -7.23 1.33 -3.86
C ILE A 105 -7.65 1.20 -5.32
N LEU A 106 -8.96 1.33 -5.55
CA LEU A 106 -9.54 1.10 -6.87
C LEU A 106 -8.85 1.97 -7.94
N PRO A 107 -8.60 1.45 -9.15
CA PRO A 107 -7.89 2.21 -10.18
C PRO A 107 -8.50 3.56 -10.53
N GLY A 108 -9.82 3.71 -10.37
CA GLY A 108 -10.53 4.97 -10.54
C GLY A 108 -10.08 6.08 -9.59
N GLU A 109 -9.55 5.76 -8.41
CA GLU A 109 -9.10 6.74 -7.41
C GLU A 109 -7.93 7.59 -7.93
N ALA A 110 -7.00 6.99 -8.69
CA ALA A 110 -5.87 7.73 -9.24
C ALA A 110 -6.32 8.76 -10.30
N SER A 111 -7.39 8.45 -11.05
CA SER A 111 -8.01 9.42 -11.95
C SER A 111 -8.60 10.62 -11.20
N LYS A 112 -9.11 10.42 -9.97
CA LYS A 112 -9.59 11.52 -9.14
C LYS A 112 -8.43 12.41 -8.67
N VAL A 113 -7.32 11.81 -8.25
CA VAL A 113 -6.08 12.53 -7.88
C VAL A 113 -5.58 13.37 -9.06
N ARG A 114 -5.54 12.81 -10.28
CA ARG A 114 -5.13 13.55 -11.48
C ARG A 114 -6.07 14.71 -11.82
N ARG A 115 -7.36 14.66 -11.46
CA ARG A 115 -8.26 15.82 -11.64
C ARG A 115 -7.93 16.96 -10.67
N LEU A 116 -7.48 16.63 -9.46
CA LEU A 116 -7.05 17.63 -8.45
C LEU A 116 -5.65 18.17 -8.72
N LEU A 117 -4.77 17.33 -9.27
CA LEU A 117 -3.40 17.68 -9.66
C LEU A 117 -3.16 17.27 -11.12
N PRO A 118 -3.53 18.10 -12.12
CA PRO A 118 -3.42 17.76 -13.54
C PRO A 118 -1.99 17.48 -14.02
N THR A 119 -0.99 17.97 -13.30
CA THR A 119 0.43 17.70 -13.56
C THR A 119 0.88 16.30 -13.15
N ALA A 120 0.05 15.55 -12.42
CA ALA A 120 0.34 14.18 -12.03
C ALA A 120 0.29 13.24 -13.24
N GLN A 121 1.32 12.41 -13.37
CA GLN A 121 1.36 11.33 -14.36
C GLN A 121 0.65 10.10 -13.79
N LEU A 122 -0.01 9.33 -14.65
CA LEU A 122 -0.68 8.08 -14.28
C LEU A 122 -0.12 6.94 -15.12
N VAL A 123 0.48 5.97 -14.45
CA VAL A 123 1.02 4.73 -15.03
C VAL A 123 0.20 3.59 -14.48
N GLN A 124 -0.57 2.94 -15.36
CA GLN A 124 -1.35 1.76 -14.98
C GLN A 124 -0.71 0.49 -15.54
N PHE A 125 -0.46 -0.47 -14.67
CA PHE A 125 0.00 -1.79 -15.07
C PHE A 125 -1.19 -2.75 -15.20
N PRO A 126 -1.33 -3.44 -16.33
CA PRO A 126 -2.33 -4.48 -16.47
C PRO A 126 -2.00 -5.64 -15.52
N GLU A 127 -3.04 -6.29 -15.03
CA GLU A 127 -2.97 -7.56 -14.28
C GLU A 127 -2.33 -7.52 -12.89
N LEU A 128 -1.68 -6.42 -12.50
CA LEU A 128 -1.11 -6.25 -11.16
C LEU A 128 -2.18 -5.84 -10.14
N GLY A 129 -2.02 -6.31 -8.92
CA GLY A 129 -2.84 -5.98 -7.77
C GLY A 129 -2.32 -4.80 -6.96
N HIS A 130 -2.69 -4.77 -5.69
CA HIS A 130 -2.26 -3.75 -4.73
C HIS A 130 -0.75 -3.80 -4.45
N LEU A 131 -0.18 -5.01 -4.43
CA LEU A 131 1.22 -5.27 -4.14
C LEU A 131 2.05 -5.33 -5.42
N ALA A 132 1.74 -4.50 -6.42
CA ALA A 132 2.40 -4.48 -7.72
C ALA A 132 3.94 -4.42 -7.64
N HIS A 133 4.48 -3.77 -6.60
CA HIS A 133 5.91 -3.67 -6.34
C HIS A 133 6.56 -4.94 -5.81
N GLU A 134 5.79 -5.86 -5.24
CA GLU A 134 6.23 -7.20 -4.87
C GLU A 134 5.96 -8.21 -6.00
N GLU A 135 4.90 -8.01 -6.78
CA GLU A 135 4.58 -8.85 -7.93
C GLU A 135 5.58 -8.68 -9.07
N ARG A 136 5.94 -7.43 -9.39
CA ARG A 136 6.87 -7.05 -10.47
C ARG A 136 7.88 -6.00 -10.00
N PRO A 137 8.78 -6.35 -9.06
CA PRO A 137 9.76 -5.42 -8.51
C PRO A 137 10.70 -4.86 -9.57
N ASP A 138 11.00 -5.65 -10.61
CA ASP A 138 11.79 -5.25 -11.77
C ASP A 138 11.17 -4.05 -12.50
N PHE A 139 9.88 -4.13 -12.82
CA PHE A 139 9.16 -3.07 -13.53
C PHE A 139 9.02 -1.81 -12.68
N ILE A 140 8.73 -1.95 -11.39
CA ILE A 140 8.63 -0.79 -10.50
C ILE A 140 9.99 -0.13 -10.30
N ALA A 141 11.07 -0.90 -10.14
CA ALA A 141 12.41 -0.35 -10.03
C ALA A 141 12.83 0.40 -11.30
N GLU A 142 12.59 -0.16 -12.48
CA GLU A 142 12.86 0.49 -13.76
C GLU A 142 12.06 1.78 -13.91
N LEU A 143 10.79 1.79 -13.52
CA LEU A 143 9.94 2.96 -13.54
C LEU A 143 10.52 4.08 -12.66
N VAL A 144 10.94 3.76 -11.43
CA VAL A 144 11.57 4.71 -10.50
C VAL A 144 12.86 5.28 -11.09
N VAL A 145 13.74 4.42 -11.61
CA VAL A 145 15.00 4.83 -12.23
C VAL A 145 14.77 5.73 -13.44
N THR A 146 13.80 5.39 -14.29
CA THR A 146 13.43 6.18 -15.47
C THR A 146 12.96 7.57 -15.06
N HIS A 147 12.05 7.67 -14.08
CA HIS A 147 11.56 8.96 -13.61
C HIS A 147 12.65 9.78 -12.92
N ALA A 148 13.55 9.14 -12.17
CA ALA A 148 14.70 9.81 -11.57
C ALA A 148 15.63 10.41 -12.63
N ARG A 149 15.98 9.63 -13.67
CA ARG A 149 16.83 10.09 -14.78
C ARG A 149 16.20 11.23 -15.58
N LEU A 150 14.89 11.16 -15.86
CA LEU A 150 14.16 12.27 -16.51
C LEU A 150 14.21 13.58 -15.72
N ARG A 151 14.53 13.51 -14.41
CA ARG A 151 14.68 14.66 -13.53
C ARG A 151 16.14 15.01 -13.22
N GLY A 152 17.09 14.43 -13.96
CA GLY A 152 18.51 14.71 -13.81
C GLY A 152 19.16 14.05 -12.59
N VAL A 153 18.47 13.09 -11.93
CA VAL A 153 19.08 12.32 -10.86
C VAL A 153 20.08 11.34 -11.45
N LEU A 154 21.32 11.41 -10.98
CA LEU A 154 22.37 10.45 -11.34
C LEU A 154 22.06 9.10 -10.70
N VAL A 155 21.62 8.14 -11.52
CA VAL A 155 21.40 6.75 -11.10
C VAL A 155 22.53 5.91 -11.67
N PRO A 156 23.38 5.29 -10.82
CA PRO A 156 24.43 4.39 -11.27
C PRO A 156 23.88 3.32 -12.22
N SER A 157 24.59 3.04 -13.31
CA SER A 157 24.34 1.87 -14.14
C SER A 157 24.38 0.64 -13.24
N ARG A 158 23.41 -0.27 -13.36
CA ARG A 158 23.34 -1.51 -12.56
C ARG A 158 24.60 -2.36 -12.83
N GLY A 159 25.64 -2.14 -12.04
CA GLY A 159 26.85 -2.96 -11.96
C GLY A 159 26.81 -3.73 -10.66
N LEU A 160 25.85 -4.65 -10.50
CA LEU A 160 25.78 -5.53 -9.34
C LEU A 160 25.42 -6.94 -9.81
N SER A 161 26.48 -7.72 -10.04
CA SER A 161 26.48 -9.17 -9.91
C SER A 161 26.04 -9.50 -8.49
N ILE A 162 24.74 -9.73 -8.29
CA ILE A 162 24.27 -10.47 -7.12
C ILE A 162 24.56 -11.94 -7.45
N GLN A 163 25.73 -12.41 -7.02
CA GLN A 163 25.95 -13.84 -6.86
C GLN A 163 25.07 -14.29 -5.70
N ASP A 164 24.08 -15.13 -5.99
CA ASP A 164 23.31 -15.88 -5.00
C ASP A 164 24.28 -16.72 -4.14
N PRO A 165 24.14 -16.75 -2.80
CA PRO A 165 24.66 -17.83 -1.98
C PRO A 165 23.81 -19.10 -2.08
#